data_AF-A0A7C7JV78-F1
#
_entry.id   AF-A0A7C7JV78-F1
#
_cell.length_a   1.000
_cell.length_b   1.000
_cell.length_c   1.000
_cell.angle_alpha   90.00
_cell.angle_beta   90.00
_cell.angle_gamma   90.00
#
_symmetry.space_group_name_H-M   'P 1'
#
loop_
_entity.id
_entity.type
_entity.pdbx_description
1 polymer ?
#
loop_
_entity_poly.entity_id
_entity_poly.type
_entity_poly.pdbx_seq_one_letter_code
_entity_poly.pdbx_strand_id
1 'polypeptide(L)'
;MEKLKTIQKSRINRVRNFPSESGLPFEKYGKSENIKDYTEREISEMILGIYKDSKNLLVDGDYFVDLTKVTATKCVLETVTYFKKPTLDDYKTNYHNRIDNIRTFYVKDYFLITDEEIGGLKEHRITRYLHKIGFLNQGRNDFRGLYSIANDYGTLLFGKYPKDLFHPIKRYINGLFFNDDYKISDFIFESEIEIHTGK
;
A
#
# COMPACT_ATOMS: atom_id res chain seq x y z
N MET A 1 -7.52 0.71 -12.25
CA MET A 1 -6.50 1.44 -13.04
C MET A 1 -5.29 1.62 -12.13
N GLU A 2 -4.16 0.96 -12.43
CA GLU A 2 -2.94 1.04 -11.62
C GLU A 2 -2.40 2.48 -11.65
N LYS A 3 -2.50 3.20 -10.54
CA LYS A 3 -2.06 4.60 -10.44
C LYS A 3 -0.69 4.66 -9.78
N LEU A 4 0.34 4.26 -10.52
CA LEU A 4 1.73 4.45 -10.10
C LEU A 4 2.15 5.91 -10.31
N LYS A 5 2.86 6.46 -9.34
CA LYS A 5 3.49 7.77 -9.49
C LYS A 5 4.40 7.78 -10.71
N THR A 6 4.14 8.71 -11.64
CA THR A 6 4.94 8.86 -12.86
C THR A 6 6.37 9.26 -12.50
N ILE A 7 7.33 8.50 -13.02
CA ILE A 7 8.76 8.80 -12.89
C ILE A 7 9.19 9.68 -14.06
N GLN A 8 10.00 10.70 -13.77
CA GLN A 8 10.53 11.60 -14.79
C GLN A 8 11.43 10.85 -15.78
N LYS A 9 11.29 11.15 -17.07
CA LYS A 9 12.09 10.52 -18.14
C LYS A 9 13.59 10.72 -17.96
N SER A 10 14.02 11.86 -17.43
CA SER A 10 15.43 12.13 -17.10
C SER A 10 16.01 11.10 -16.12
N ARG A 11 15.23 10.70 -15.10
CA ARG A 11 15.63 9.68 -14.13
C ARG A 11 15.71 8.29 -14.77
N ILE A 12 14.76 7.94 -15.64
CA ILE A 12 14.77 6.68 -16.39
C ILE A 12 16.01 6.61 -17.31
N ASN A 13 16.29 7.71 -18.03
CA ASN A 13 17.48 7.80 -18.90
C ASN A 13 18.77 7.68 -18.11
N ARG A 14 18.84 8.26 -16.90
CA ARG A 14 20.01 8.10 -16.03
C ARG A 14 20.25 6.63 -15.68
N VAL A 15 19.20 5.87 -15.33
CA VAL A 15 19.30 4.42 -15.06
C VAL A 15 19.80 3.66 -16.29
N ARG A 16 19.30 3.98 -17.49
CA ARG A 16 19.75 3.33 -18.74
C ARG A 16 21.22 3.61 -19.07
N ASN A 17 21.67 4.84 -18.84
CA ASN A 17 23.01 5.28 -19.21
C ASN A 17 24.06 4.88 -18.16
N PHE A 18 23.66 4.79 -16.88
CA PHE A 18 24.54 4.48 -15.76
C PHE A 18 23.91 3.39 -14.85
N PRO A 19 23.73 2.16 -15.35
CA PRO A 19 23.02 1.11 -14.61
C PRO A 19 23.72 0.71 -13.31
N SER A 20 25.06 0.64 -13.30
CA SER A 20 25.86 0.31 -12.11
C SER A 20 25.70 1.35 -10.98
N GLU A 21 25.44 2.61 -11.32
CA GLU A 21 25.21 3.70 -10.35
C GLU A 21 23.76 3.81 -9.91
N SER A 22 22.84 3.07 -10.54
CA SER A 22 21.40 3.20 -10.27
C SER A 22 20.97 2.63 -8.93
N GLY A 23 21.75 1.67 -8.40
CA GLY A 23 21.41 0.90 -7.20
C GLY A 23 20.22 -0.06 -7.41
N LEU A 24 19.78 -0.29 -8.66
CA LEU A 24 18.67 -1.19 -8.97
C LEU A 24 19.20 -2.62 -9.16
N PRO A 25 18.75 -3.61 -8.36
CA PRO A 25 19.16 -5.01 -8.51
C PRO A 25 18.41 -5.74 -9.63
N PHE A 26 18.39 -5.18 -10.84
CA PHE A 26 17.68 -5.76 -12.00
C PHE A 26 18.33 -7.07 -12.51
N GLU A 27 19.63 -7.25 -12.29
CA GLU A 27 20.34 -8.52 -12.60
C GLU A 27 19.83 -9.68 -11.74
N LYS A 28 19.48 -9.40 -10.47
CA LYS A 28 19.03 -10.43 -9.52
C LYS A 28 17.53 -10.67 -9.57
N TYR A 29 16.73 -9.61 -9.68
CA TYR A 29 15.28 -9.67 -9.53
C TYR A 29 14.49 -9.36 -10.81
N GLY A 30 15.15 -8.89 -11.87
CA GLY A 30 14.52 -8.61 -13.14
C GLY A 30 14.63 -9.78 -14.13
N LYS A 31 14.07 -9.61 -15.33
CA LYS A 31 14.08 -10.62 -16.40
C LYS A 31 15.39 -10.75 -17.18
N SER A 32 16.31 -9.80 -17.05
CA SER A 32 17.56 -9.72 -17.81
C SER A 32 18.66 -8.99 -17.02
N GLU A 33 19.90 -9.39 -17.24
CA GLU A 33 21.10 -8.71 -16.74
C GLU A 33 21.44 -7.43 -17.52
N ASN A 34 20.71 -7.12 -18.59
CA ASN A 34 20.92 -5.92 -19.38
C ASN A 34 19.76 -4.93 -19.23
N ILE A 35 20.03 -3.76 -18.64
CA ILE A 35 19.03 -2.70 -18.41
C ILE A 35 18.32 -2.23 -19.70
N LYS A 36 18.95 -2.43 -20.86
CA LYS A 36 18.39 -2.01 -22.16
C LYS A 36 17.20 -2.88 -22.59
N ASP A 37 17.08 -4.10 -22.07
CA ASP A 37 16.02 -5.05 -22.39
C ASP A 37 14.69 -4.71 -21.68
N TYR A 38 14.73 -3.74 -20.77
CA TYR A 38 13.57 -3.25 -20.04
C TYR A 38 12.94 -2.06 -20.74
N THR A 39 11.62 -2.00 -20.69
CA THR A 39 10.80 -0.86 -21.11
C THR A 39 10.92 0.29 -20.10
N GLU A 40 10.53 1.51 -20.49
CA GLU A 40 10.47 2.65 -19.56
C GLU A 40 9.54 2.39 -18.36
N ARG A 41 8.45 1.63 -18.58
CA ARG A 41 7.52 1.23 -17.52
C ARG A 41 8.19 0.29 -16.52
N GLU A 42 8.86 -0.75 -16.98
CA GLU A 42 9.56 -1.71 -16.10
C GLU A 42 10.65 -1.00 -15.29
N ILE A 43 11.43 -0.11 -15.91
CA ILE A 43 12.42 0.69 -15.18
C ILE A 43 11.75 1.59 -14.13
N SER A 44 10.60 2.18 -14.45
CA SER A 44 9.84 2.98 -13.48
C SER A 44 9.35 2.15 -12.29
N GLU A 45 8.88 0.93 -12.55
CA GLU A 45 8.47 -0.03 -11.53
C GLU A 45 9.67 -0.43 -10.64
N MET A 46 10.83 -0.72 -11.23
CA MET A 46 12.07 -1.03 -10.49
C MET A 46 12.52 0.14 -9.60
N ILE A 47 12.46 1.37 -10.10
CA ILE A 47 12.75 2.59 -9.31
C ILE A 47 11.81 2.68 -8.10
N LEU A 48 10.57 2.23 -8.25
CA LEU A 48 9.59 2.18 -7.17
C LEU A 48 9.79 0.97 -6.24
N GLY A 49 10.60 -0.01 -6.63
CA GLY A 49 10.90 -1.20 -5.84
C GLY A 49 10.08 -2.43 -6.25
N ILE A 50 9.46 -2.41 -7.43
CA ILE A 50 8.55 -3.43 -7.93
C ILE A 50 9.28 -4.30 -8.96
N TYR A 51 9.38 -5.59 -8.70
CA TYR A 51 9.99 -6.57 -9.60
C TYR A 51 8.98 -7.68 -9.91
N LYS A 52 8.20 -7.49 -10.98
CA LYS A 52 7.05 -8.35 -11.29
C LYS A 52 7.42 -9.73 -11.76
N ASP A 53 8.53 -9.87 -12.48
CA ASP A 53 8.95 -11.16 -13.04
C ASP A 53 9.32 -12.14 -11.93
N SER A 54 10.10 -11.67 -10.96
CA SER A 54 10.50 -12.44 -9.77
C SER A 54 9.50 -12.37 -8.62
N LYS A 55 8.38 -11.63 -8.75
CA LYS A 55 7.40 -11.40 -7.67
C LYS A 55 8.00 -10.80 -6.39
N ASN A 56 9.03 -9.98 -6.51
CA ASN A 56 9.69 -9.36 -5.36
C ASN A 56 9.30 -7.89 -5.20
N LEU A 57 9.14 -7.48 -3.93
CA LEU A 57 8.86 -6.09 -3.54
C LEU A 57 9.92 -5.58 -2.55
N LEU A 58 10.50 -4.41 -2.84
CA LEU A 58 11.33 -3.68 -1.88
C LEU A 58 10.44 -3.04 -0.80
N VAL A 59 10.52 -3.55 0.42
CA VAL A 59 9.72 -3.09 1.55
C VAL A 59 10.44 -2.00 2.34
N ASP A 60 9.78 -1.43 3.35
CA ASP A 60 10.30 -0.28 4.09
C ASP A 60 11.58 -0.58 4.89
N GLY A 61 11.96 -1.84 5.08
CA GLY A 61 13.23 -2.20 5.72
C GLY A 61 14.44 -2.23 4.78
N ASP A 62 14.29 -1.76 3.54
CA ASP A 62 15.33 -1.77 2.50
C ASP A 62 15.81 -3.19 2.12
N TYR A 63 14.91 -4.18 2.20
CA TYR A 63 15.09 -5.54 1.71
C TYR A 63 13.93 -5.99 0.83
N PHE A 64 14.12 -7.08 0.09
CA PHE A 64 13.09 -7.64 -0.78
C PHE A 64 12.30 -8.74 -0.08
N VAL A 65 10.98 -8.70 -0.27
CA VAL A 65 10.05 -9.76 0.12
C VAL A 65 9.57 -10.45 -1.14
N ASP A 66 9.66 -11.78 -1.15
CA ASP A 66 9.01 -12.63 -2.15
C ASP A 66 7.51 -12.68 -1.87
N LEU A 67 6.72 -12.10 -2.76
CA LEU A 67 5.28 -12.02 -2.59
C LEU A 67 4.58 -13.36 -2.72
N THR A 68 5.23 -14.39 -3.29
CA THR A 68 4.65 -15.74 -3.35
C THR A 68 4.52 -16.38 -1.97
N LYS A 69 5.28 -15.88 -0.98
CA LYS A 69 5.28 -16.30 0.43
C LYS A 69 4.35 -15.46 1.31
N VAL A 70 3.75 -14.41 0.77
CA VAL A 70 2.84 -13.56 1.53
C VAL A 70 1.47 -14.24 1.65
N THR A 71 1.02 -14.40 2.88
CA THR A 71 -0.24 -15.06 3.22
C THR A 71 -1.34 -14.06 3.58
N ALA A 72 -0.96 -12.94 4.20
CA ALA A 72 -1.90 -11.90 4.61
C ALA A 72 -1.33 -10.50 4.41
N THR A 73 -2.23 -9.53 4.48
CA THR A 73 -1.92 -8.09 4.52
C THR A 73 -2.51 -7.52 5.79
N LYS A 74 -1.90 -6.47 6.35
CA LYS A 74 -2.36 -5.86 7.60
C LYS A 74 -2.40 -4.35 7.49
N CYS A 75 -3.43 -3.75 8.09
CA CYS A 75 -3.63 -2.31 8.23
C CYS A 75 -3.83 -1.94 9.69
N VAL A 76 -3.11 -0.92 10.15
CA VAL A 76 -3.28 -0.32 11.48
C VAL A 76 -3.87 1.07 11.32
N LEU A 77 -5.18 1.20 11.52
CA LEU A 77 -5.90 2.47 11.44
C LEU A 77 -5.86 3.18 12.78
N GLU A 78 -5.29 4.39 12.79
CA GLU A 78 -5.15 5.22 14.00
C GLU A 78 -6.40 6.08 14.22
N THR A 79 -6.80 6.86 13.21
CA THR A 79 -7.91 7.80 13.37
C THR A 79 -8.60 8.14 12.05
N VAL A 80 -9.68 8.91 12.12
CA VAL A 80 -10.45 9.37 10.97
C VAL A 80 -10.86 10.83 11.15
N THR A 81 -11.15 11.49 10.03
CA THR A 81 -11.88 12.78 10.05
C THR A 81 -13.24 12.61 9.40
N TYR A 82 -14.13 13.56 9.67
CA TYR A 82 -15.53 13.48 9.26
C TYR A 82 -15.87 14.60 8.28
N PHE A 83 -16.87 14.36 7.41
CA PHE A 83 -17.40 15.40 6.52
C PHE A 83 -18.11 16.52 7.29
N LYS A 84 -18.83 16.15 8.35
CA LYS A 84 -19.46 17.07 9.30
C LYS A 84 -18.85 16.85 10.68
N LYS A 85 -18.61 17.94 11.41
CA LYS A 85 -18.11 17.85 12.78
C LYS A 85 -19.15 17.10 13.64
N PRO A 86 -18.75 16.01 14.33
CA PRO A 86 -19.67 15.26 15.19
C PRO A 86 -20.26 16.13 16.30
N THR A 87 -21.56 15.97 16.53
CA THR A 87 -22.28 16.52 17.68
C THR A 87 -22.13 15.62 18.91
N LEU A 88 -22.51 16.11 20.09
CA LEU A 88 -22.48 15.29 21.31
C LEU A 88 -23.39 14.05 21.22
N ASP A 89 -24.51 14.14 20.52
CA ASP A 89 -25.42 13.01 20.33
C ASP A 89 -24.87 11.99 19.33
N ASP A 90 -24.09 12.44 18.34
CA ASP A 90 -23.38 11.52 17.43
C ASP A 90 -22.36 10.66 18.17
N TYR A 91 -21.73 11.18 19.24
CA TYR A 91 -20.82 10.40 20.08
C TYR A 91 -21.56 9.37 20.91
N LYS A 92 -22.73 9.71 21.49
CA LYS A 92 -23.54 8.77 22.27
C LYS A 92 -24.04 7.58 21.46
N THR A 93 -24.33 7.82 20.18
CA THR A 93 -24.90 6.82 19.26
C THR A 93 -23.86 6.17 18.35
N ASN A 94 -22.60 6.59 18.44
CA ASN A 94 -21.52 6.26 17.51
C ASN A 94 -21.83 6.58 16.02
N TYR A 95 -22.81 7.45 15.75
CA TYR A 95 -23.25 7.77 14.38
C TYR A 95 -22.13 8.38 13.52
N HIS A 96 -21.25 9.17 14.14
CA HIS A 96 -20.11 9.78 13.47
C HIS A 96 -19.15 8.77 12.82
N ASN A 97 -18.97 7.57 13.41
CA ASN A 97 -18.11 6.52 12.87
C ASN A 97 -18.79 5.67 11.79
N ARG A 98 -19.97 6.07 11.30
CA ARG A 98 -20.50 5.49 10.07
C ARG A 98 -19.57 5.81 8.90
N ILE A 99 -19.42 4.82 8.01
CA ILE A 99 -18.56 4.93 6.83
C ILE A 99 -18.95 6.11 5.93
N ASP A 100 -20.24 6.45 5.87
CA ASP A 100 -20.77 7.59 5.12
C ASP A 100 -20.64 8.93 5.86
N ASN A 101 -20.01 8.97 7.03
CA ASN A 101 -19.67 10.22 7.71
C ASN A 101 -18.16 10.48 7.71
N ILE A 102 -17.34 9.44 7.52
CA ILE A 102 -15.88 9.52 7.49
C ILE A 102 -15.42 10.13 6.16
N ARG A 103 -14.57 11.15 6.22
CA ARG A 103 -13.96 11.83 5.07
C ARG A 103 -12.60 11.28 4.69
N THR A 104 -11.77 10.97 5.68
CA THR A 104 -10.38 10.58 5.45
C THR A 104 -9.94 9.66 6.57
N PHE A 105 -9.30 8.56 6.20
CA PHE A 105 -8.67 7.64 7.13
C PHE A 105 -7.21 8.05 7.34
N TYR A 106 -6.76 7.99 8.58
CA TYR A 106 -5.38 8.20 8.97
C TYR A 106 -4.79 6.89 9.50
N VAL A 107 -3.96 6.29 8.67
CA VAL A 107 -3.32 5.00 8.88
C VAL A 107 -1.94 5.22 9.49
N LYS A 108 -1.63 4.42 10.50
CA LYS A 108 -0.31 4.37 11.09
C LYS A 108 0.63 3.57 10.22
N ASP A 109 0.28 2.30 9.99
CA ASP A 109 1.13 1.39 9.24
C ASP A 109 0.35 0.34 8.43
N TYR A 110 1.05 -0.17 7.42
CA TYR A 110 0.62 -1.26 6.57
C TYR A 110 1.72 -2.32 6.45
N PHE A 111 1.34 -3.59 6.41
CA PHE A 111 2.28 -4.71 6.40
C PHE A 111 1.89 -5.80 5.40
N LEU A 112 2.92 -6.50 4.92
CA LEU A 112 2.81 -7.83 4.32
C LEU A 112 3.18 -8.87 5.38
N ILE A 113 2.40 -9.94 5.46
CA ILE A 113 2.63 -11.04 6.40
C ILE A 113 3.04 -12.27 5.62
N THR A 114 4.20 -12.84 5.94
CA THR A 114 4.70 -14.09 5.36
C THR A 114 4.49 -15.28 6.30
N ASP A 115 4.46 -16.48 5.73
CA ASP A 115 4.48 -17.72 6.50
C ASP A 115 5.84 -17.98 7.17
N GLU A 116 6.91 -17.76 6.41
CA GLU A 116 8.31 -17.92 6.78
C GLU A 116 8.94 -16.58 7.20
N GLU A 117 9.92 -16.63 8.12
CA GLU A 117 10.64 -15.44 8.56
C GLU A 117 11.70 -15.00 7.55
N ILE A 118 11.73 -13.70 7.28
CA ILE A 118 12.82 -13.05 6.54
C ILE A 118 13.59 -12.20 7.53
N GLY A 119 14.80 -12.64 7.90
CA GLY A 119 15.62 -11.96 8.89
C GLY A 119 15.00 -11.92 10.29
N GLY A 120 14.24 -12.96 10.67
CA GLY A 120 13.57 -13.07 11.97
C GLY A 120 12.23 -12.33 12.07
N LEU A 121 11.72 -11.82 10.96
CA LEU A 121 10.46 -11.07 10.90
C LEU A 121 9.45 -11.76 9.98
N LYS A 122 8.18 -11.81 10.40
CA LYS A 122 7.05 -12.21 9.54
C LYS A 122 6.19 -11.03 9.09
N GLU A 123 6.21 -9.92 9.82
CA GLU A 123 5.50 -8.70 9.46
C GLU A 123 6.46 -7.72 8.78
N HIS A 124 6.20 -7.41 7.52
CA HIS A 124 7.06 -6.55 6.69
C HIS A 124 6.33 -5.25 6.36
N ARG A 125 6.80 -4.15 6.94
CA ARG A 125 6.16 -2.84 6.75
C ARG A 125 6.32 -2.35 5.31
N ILE A 126 5.23 -1.84 4.73
CA ILE A 126 5.17 -1.29 3.36
C ILE A 126 4.54 0.11 3.30
N THR A 127 4.36 0.78 4.43
CA THR A 127 3.69 2.09 4.51
C THR A 127 4.43 3.15 3.67
N ARG A 128 5.77 3.22 3.79
CA ARG A 128 6.59 4.17 3.01
C ARG A 128 6.58 3.81 1.53
N TYR A 129 6.59 2.53 1.18
CA TYR A 129 6.38 2.07 -0.20
C TYR A 129 5.06 2.58 -0.78
N LEU A 130 3.93 2.39 -0.08
CA LEU A 130 2.61 2.83 -0.54
C LEU A 130 2.54 4.37 -0.71
N HIS A 131 3.21 5.11 0.17
CA HIS A 131 3.38 6.56 0.00
C HIS A 131 4.27 6.90 -1.21
N LYS A 132 5.39 6.19 -1.39
CA LYS A 132 6.35 6.40 -2.50
C LYS A 132 5.68 6.23 -3.86
N ILE A 133 4.81 5.23 -4.02
CA ILE A 133 4.07 5.00 -5.27
C ILE A 133 2.89 5.97 -5.47
N GLY A 134 2.62 6.84 -4.50
CA GLY A 134 1.56 7.87 -4.56
C GLY A 134 0.18 7.36 -4.16
N PHE A 135 0.09 6.20 -3.52
CA PHE A 135 -1.16 5.65 -3.04
C PHE A 135 -1.63 6.36 -1.77
N LEU A 136 -0.71 6.51 -0.80
CA LEU A 136 -0.96 7.26 0.43
C LEU A 136 -0.46 8.69 0.32
N ASN A 137 -1.11 9.59 1.03
CA ASN A 137 -0.62 10.95 1.24
C ASN A 137 -0.06 11.08 2.66
N GLN A 138 0.82 12.05 2.89
CA GLN A 138 1.25 12.38 4.25
C GLN A 138 0.16 13.14 5.00
N GLY A 139 -0.12 12.75 6.24
CA GLY A 139 -0.96 13.51 7.16
C GLY A 139 -0.40 14.91 7.43
N ARG A 140 -1.30 15.88 7.61
CA ARG A 140 -0.98 17.30 7.83
C ARG A 140 -1.48 17.75 9.20
N ASN A 141 -0.93 18.85 9.70
CA ASN A 141 -1.31 19.48 10.98
C ASN A 141 -1.28 18.46 12.13
N ASP A 142 -2.42 18.25 12.81
CA ASP A 142 -2.55 17.36 13.96
C ASP A 142 -2.32 15.87 13.60
N PHE A 143 -2.31 15.54 12.32
CA PHE A 143 -2.09 14.19 11.81
C PHE A 143 -0.67 13.96 11.28
N ARG A 144 0.30 14.80 11.65
CA ARG A 144 1.71 14.59 11.32
C ARG A 144 2.19 13.24 11.88
N GLY A 145 2.96 12.50 11.09
CA GLY A 145 3.43 11.15 11.43
C GLY A 145 2.50 10.03 10.95
N LEU A 146 1.26 10.34 10.55
CA LEU A 146 0.34 9.38 9.96
C LEU A 146 0.30 9.52 8.43
N TYR A 147 -0.27 8.51 7.78
CA TYR A 147 -0.58 8.51 6.36
C TYR A 147 -2.08 8.64 6.14
N SER A 148 -2.48 9.46 5.18
CA SER A 148 -3.90 9.72 4.90
C SER A 148 -4.34 9.13 3.57
N ILE A 149 -5.54 8.57 3.58
CA ILE A 149 -6.26 8.12 2.39
C ILE A 149 -7.68 8.67 2.46
N ALA A 150 -8.10 9.33 1.37
CA ALA A 150 -9.46 9.85 1.28
C ALA A 150 -10.44 8.67 1.25
N ASN A 151 -11.59 8.83 1.91
CA ASN A 151 -12.69 7.89 1.75
C ASN A 151 -13.34 8.16 0.40
N ASP A 152 -13.18 7.24 -0.56
CA ASP A 152 -13.77 7.36 -1.89
C ASP A 152 -15.21 6.82 -1.98
N TYR A 153 -15.81 6.49 -0.83
CA TYR A 153 -17.22 6.12 -0.66
C TYR A 153 -17.60 4.92 -1.55
N GLY A 154 -17.58 3.71 -1.01
CA GLY A 154 -18.77 3.35 -0.25
C GLY A 154 -19.05 1.86 -0.28
N THR A 155 -18.04 1.05 0.07
CA THR A 155 -18.34 -0.36 0.36
C THR A 155 -17.51 -0.84 1.54
N LEU A 156 -18.16 -1.51 2.49
CA LEU A 156 -17.48 -2.45 3.37
C LEU A 156 -17.33 -3.78 2.61
N LEU A 157 -16.25 -4.51 2.86
CA LEU A 157 -16.16 -5.90 2.43
C LEU A 157 -16.75 -6.80 3.53
N PHE A 158 -17.79 -7.56 3.18
CA PHE A 158 -18.51 -8.46 4.09
C PHE A 158 -18.94 -7.82 5.42
N GLY A 159 -19.14 -6.49 5.44
CA GLY A 159 -19.53 -5.75 6.65
C GLY A 159 -18.43 -5.56 7.70
N LYS A 160 -17.16 -5.87 7.40
CA LYS A 160 -16.06 -5.82 8.40
C LYS A 160 -15.23 -4.54 8.39
N TYR A 161 -14.82 -4.04 7.22
CA TYR A 161 -13.95 -2.84 7.10
C TYR A 161 -14.05 -2.18 5.72
N PRO A 162 -13.68 -0.89 5.58
CA PRO A 162 -13.77 -0.12 4.33
C PRO A 162 -12.91 -0.70 3.21
N LYS A 163 -13.40 -0.65 1.96
CA LYS A 163 -12.61 -1.09 0.80
C LYS A 163 -11.32 -0.31 0.62
N ASP A 164 -11.35 0.97 0.93
CA ASP A 164 -10.23 1.89 0.87
C ASP A 164 -9.03 1.44 1.71
N LEU A 165 -9.23 0.64 2.77
CA LEU A 165 -8.14 0.20 3.64
C LEU A 165 -7.49 -1.12 3.19
N PHE A 166 -8.18 -1.95 2.39
CA PHE A 166 -7.60 -3.21 1.89
C PHE A 166 -7.28 -3.21 0.39
N HIS A 167 -8.07 -2.51 -0.43
CA HIS A 167 -7.81 -2.35 -1.87
C HIS A 167 -6.38 -1.84 -2.16
N PRO A 168 -5.81 -0.88 -1.38
CA PRO A 168 -4.44 -0.40 -1.56
C PRO A 168 -3.36 -1.47 -1.58
N ILE A 169 -3.59 -2.58 -0.87
CA ILE A 169 -2.55 -3.58 -0.62
C ILE A 169 -2.97 -4.88 -1.25
N LYS A 170 -4.10 -5.43 -0.84
CA LYS A 170 -4.56 -6.72 -1.33
C LYS A 170 -4.80 -6.65 -2.82
N ARG A 171 -5.77 -5.85 -3.27
CA ARG A 171 -6.15 -5.80 -4.69
C ARG A 171 -5.05 -5.21 -5.57
N TYR A 172 -4.36 -4.19 -5.07
CA TYR A 172 -3.25 -3.60 -5.78
C TYR A 172 -2.09 -4.59 -5.97
N ILE A 173 -1.58 -5.23 -4.92
CA ILE A 173 -0.46 -6.19 -5.02
C ILE A 173 -0.90 -7.41 -5.83
N ASN A 174 -2.10 -7.92 -5.58
CA ASN A 174 -2.68 -9.04 -6.32
C ASN A 174 -2.74 -8.76 -7.83
N GLY A 175 -3.29 -7.61 -8.22
CA GLY A 175 -3.33 -7.20 -9.62
C GLY A 175 -1.93 -6.97 -10.20
N LEU A 176 -1.06 -6.27 -9.47
CA LEU A 176 0.25 -5.85 -9.95
C LEU A 176 1.21 -7.02 -10.17
N PHE A 177 1.16 -8.03 -9.29
CA PHE A 177 2.13 -9.13 -9.28
C PHE A 177 1.54 -10.45 -9.77
N PHE A 178 0.26 -10.73 -9.57
CA PHE A 178 -0.28 -12.06 -9.83
C PHE A 178 -1.30 -12.10 -10.98
N ASN A 179 -1.83 -10.93 -11.39
CA ASN A 179 -3.02 -10.87 -12.26
C ASN A 179 -4.19 -11.71 -11.71
N ASP A 180 -4.25 -11.87 -10.39
CA ASP A 180 -5.25 -12.66 -9.66
C ASP A 180 -5.64 -11.92 -8.40
N ASP A 181 -6.86 -11.39 -8.36
CA ASP A 181 -7.42 -10.59 -7.27
C ASP A 181 -7.47 -11.32 -5.91
N TYR A 182 -7.26 -12.64 -5.88
CA TYR A 182 -7.44 -13.49 -4.68
C TYR A 182 -6.18 -14.19 -4.19
N LYS A 183 -5.01 -13.99 -4.82
CA LYS A 183 -3.77 -14.68 -4.45
C LYS A 183 -3.42 -14.50 -2.97
N ILE A 184 -3.37 -13.26 -2.49
CA ILE A 184 -3.32 -12.92 -1.07
C ILE A 184 -4.76 -12.65 -0.64
N SER A 185 -5.39 -13.56 0.11
CA SER A 185 -6.80 -13.44 0.48
C SER A 185 -7.02 -12.72 1.81
N ASP A 186 -6.05 -12.81 2.72
CA ASP A 186 -6.30 -12.43 4.11
C ASP A 186 -5.93 -10.97 4.35
N PHE A 187 -6.80 -10.28 5.09
CA PHE A 187 -6.60 -8.89 5.49
C PHE A 187 -6.92 -8.75 6.97
N ILE A 188 -5.90 -8.34 7.72
CA ILE A 188 -5.94 -8.09 9.15
C ILE A 188 -6.15 -6.58 9.34
N PHE A 189 -7.19 -6.24 10.10
CA PHE A 189 -7.53 -4.87 10.41
C PHE A 189 -7.41 -4.62 11.91
N GLU A 190 -6.54 -3.70 12.30
CA GLU A 190 -6.34 -3.28 13.68
C GLU A 190 -6.74 -1.81 13.81
N SER A 191 -7.71 -1.53 14.70
CA SER A 191 -8.13 -0.18 15.04
C SER A 191 -8.85 -0.14 16.37
N GLU A 192 -8.74 0.98 17.09
CA GLU A 192 -9.60 1.30 18.23
C GLU A 192 -10.96 1.89 17.78
N ILE A 193 -11.07 2.28 16.49
CA ILE A 193 -12.29 2.86 15.93
C ILE A 193 -13.15 1.77 15.32
N GLU A 194 -14.37 1.63 15.83
CA GLU A 194 -15.37 0.77 15.23
C GLU A 194 -16.12 1.51 14.11
N ILE A 195 -15.91 1.07 12.86
CA ILE A 195 -16.54 1.65 11.68
C ILE A 195 -17.76 0.83 11.27
N HIS A 196 -18.89 1.49 11.08
CA HIS A 196 -20.15 0.82 10.75
C HIS A 196 -20.72 1.23 9.39
N THR A 197 -21.46 0.32 8.75
CA THR A 197 -22.40 0.71 7.69
C THR A 197 -23.65 1.31 8.30
N GLY A 198 -24.11 2.43 7.76
CA GLY A 198 -25.48 2.87 7.98
C GLY A 198 -26.47 1.81 7.48
N LYS A 199 -27.26 1.25 8.40
CA LYS A 199 -28.63 0.83 8.11
C LYS A 199 -29.55 1.78 8.87
#